data_AF-A0A2V7HQ28-F1
#
_entry.id   AF-A0A2V7HQ28-F1
#
_cell.length_a   1.000
_cell.length_b   1.000
_cell.length_c   1.000
_cell.angle_alpha   90.00
_cell.angle_beta   90.00
_cell.angle_gamma   90.00
#
_symmetry.space_group_name_H-M   'P 1'
#
loop_
_entity.id
_entity.type
_entity.pdbx_description
1 polymer ?
#
loop_
_entity_poly.entity_id
_entity_poly.type
_entity_poly.pdbx_seq_one_letter_code
_entity_poly.pdbx_strand_id
1 'polypeptide(L)'
;MSTRTIPAALGEFSSPEAAWIRRVQSGQAAPFMLTPLTGPLGGAAFKYFADWTDRIAKGELPHSRPNRPQGVERNIVVTTWEWGDPKKYLHDLIASDRRDPTVNAYGPLYGSPEYATDVYPILDPKTHTVTTFTAPVRDADTPEAFGPGHAAIPKPMAPSPYWGEEKIWDTKANNHNGMFDRKGRVWFAATVRGPKNPGFCQKGSDHFSAKLFPVEQANRHITMLDPTTMKYTFVDTCFQTHHLQFGYDANDTLWTSGGGPVVGWINTRMFDETGDAARSQGWTALVLDTNGNGKRDDYVEPDQPIDPAKDKRIAGGFYAVMPSPVDGSIWGSVGVFGGTAAIVRLVPGPNPPATALAEIYNVPKPGFGIRGADIDKKGVVWMSLGSGHLGSFDRRKCKGPLNGPKATGDHCPEGWTFHPYPGPGFQGIGENSAESSYYTWVDQHNTFGLGEDVPMSTANLNDGLVALKDGKMILLRVPYPLGFYAKGFDGRIDGPNAGWKGRGLWTTSGDRAPWLMEGGKGKKPVAVRFQLRPDPLAH
;
A
#
# COMPACT_ATOMS: atom_id res chain seq x y z
N MET A 1 27.15 -1.24 8.82
CA MET A 1 25.82 -1.15 8.18
C MET A 1 24.90 -2.13 8.89
N SER A 2 23.81 -1.64 9.50
CA SER A 2 22.99 -2.37 10.49
C SER A 2 22.29 -3.65 10.02
N THR A 3 22.28 -3.90 8.71
CA THR A 3 21.70 -5.09 8.07
C THR A 3 22.73 -6.13 7.65
N ARG A 4 24.02 -5.78 7.55
CA ARG A 4 25.11 -6.68 7.10
C ARG A 4 25.88 -7.34 8.24
N THR A 5 25.60 -6.95 9.47
CA THR A 5 26.29 -7.40 10.68
C THR A 5 25.29 -7.51 11.82
N ILE A 6 25.48 -8.47 12.72
CA ILE A 6 24.76 -8.53 13.99
C ILE A 6 25.36 -7.51 14.95
N PRO A 7 24.58 -6.59 15.56
CA PRO A 7 25.11 -5.65 16.54
C PRO A 7 25.70 -6.38 17.76
N ALA A 8 26.95 -6.06 18.11
CA ALA A 8 27.66 -6.68 19.24
C ALA A 8 26.91 -6.53 20.58
N ALA A 9 26.13 -5.45 20.74
CA ALA A 9 25.28 -5.22 21.90
C ALA A 9 24.18 -6.29 22.12
N LEU A 10 23.94 -7.17 21.15
CA LEU A 10 23.01 -8.30 21.33
C LEU A 10 23.63 -9.48 22.08
N GLY A 11 24.96 -9.51 22.23
CA GLY A 11 25.70 -10.55 22.93
C GLY A 11 26.42 -11.52 21.99
N GLU A 12 26.94 -12.58 22.59
CA GLU A 12 27.61 -13.69 21.91
C GLU A 12 26.65 -14.86 21.75
N PHE A 13 26.78 -15.60 20.64
CA PHE A 13 25.87 -16.68 20.29
C PHE A 13 26.65 -17.91 19.84
N SER A 14 26.11 -19.09 20.15
CA SER A 14 26.69 -20.38 19.76
C SER A 14 26.62 -20.64 18.24
N SER A 15 25.74 -19.96 17.52
CA SER A 15 25.67 -20.01 16.06
C SER A 15 25.15 -18.69 15.45
N PRO A 16 25.44 -18.41 14.17
CA PRO A 16 24.87 -17.27 13.45
C PRO A 16 23.33 -17.31 13.35
N GLU A 17 22.71 -18.49 13.27
CA GLU A 17 21.24 -18.62 13.29
C GLU A 17 20.65 -18.17 14.64
N ALA A 18 21.29 -18.55 15.76
CA ALA A 18 20.87 -18.10 17.08
C ALA A 18 20.96 -16.56 17.21
N ALA A 19 22.00 -15.96 16.62
CA ALA A 19 22.16 -14.51 16.56
C ALA A 19 21.01 -13.85 15.76
N TRP A 20 20.60 -14.43 14.63
CA TRP A 20 19.47 -13.93 13.83
C TRP A 20 18.13 -14.09 14.53
N ILE A 21 17.88 -15.20 15.22
CA ILE A 21 16.68 -15.40 16.04
C ILE A 21 16.59 -14.29 17.10
N ARG A 22 17.69 -14.01 17.82
CA ARG A 22 17.73 -12.92 18.80
C ARG A 22 17.56 -11.55 18.16
N ARG A 23 18.09 -11.33 16.96
CA ARG A 23 18.01 -10.05 16.24
C ARG A 23 16.58 -9.66 15.92
N VAL A 24 15.75 -10.59 15.46
CA VAL A 24 14.34 -10.34 15.11
C VAL A 24 13.41 -10.27 16.33
N GLN A 25 13.90 -10.61 17.52
CA GLN A 25 13.18 -10.39 18.79
C GLN A 25 13.28 -8.95 19.33
N SER A 26 14.12 -8.09 18.72
CA SER A 26 14.36 -6.75 19.25
C SER A 26 13.20 -5.77 18.98
N GLY A 27 12.72 -5.12 20.05
CA GLY A 27 11.76 -4.02 19.97
C GLY A 27 10.29 -4.45 19.96
N GLN A 28 9.40 -3.48 19.72
CA GLN A 28 7.95 -3.69 19.74
C GLN A 28 7.45 -4.49 18.53
N ALA A 29 8.10 -4.41 17.37
CA ALA A 29 7.67 -5.10 16.15
C ALA A 29 8.08 -6.58 16.07
N ALA A 30 8.67 -7.12 17.13
CA ALA A 30 9.21 -8.49 17.14
C ALA A 30 8.19 -9.58 16.79
N PRO A 31 6.95 -9.60 17.32
CA PRO A 31 5.94 -10.59 16.90
C PRO A 31 5.68 -10.57 15.40
N PHE A 32 5.58 -9.38 14.81
CA PHE A 32 5.34 -9.20 13.37
C PHE A 32 6.47 -9.77 12.51
N MET A 33 7.71 -9.75 12.99
CA MET A 33 8.85 -10.38 12.32
C MET A 33 8.90 -11.89 12.58
N LEU A 34 8.70 -12.33 13.83
CA LEU A 34 8.86 -13.73 14.22
C LEU A 34 7.78 -14.65 13.65
N THR A 35 6.50 -14.25 13.74
CA THR A 35 5.38 -15.11 13.32
C THR A 35 5.51 -15.65 11.89
N PRO A 36 5.81 -14.84 10.85
CA PRO A 36 6.00 -15.38 9.51
C PRO A 36 7.26 -16.27 9.40
N LEU A 37 8.34 -15.92 10.11
CA LEU A 37 9.61 -16.65 10.06
C LEU A 37 9.52 -18.03 10.71
N THR A 38 8.79 -18.17 11.83
CA THR A 38 8.67 -19.41 12.59
C THR A 38 7.45 -20.23 12.23
N GLY A 39 6.35 -19.60 11.80
CA GLY A 39 5.11 -20.26 11.42
C GLY A 39 5.14 -20.77 9.98
N PRO A 40 4.58 -20.04 9.00
CA PRO A 40 4.51 -20.50 7.60
C PRO A 40 5.85 -20.90 6.97
N LEU A 41 6.96 -20.24 7.35
CA LEU A 41 8.30 -20.53 6.82
C LEU A 41 9.06 -21.60 7.64
N GLY A 42 8.51 -22.09 8.75
CA GLY A 42 9.08 -23.18 9.54
C GLY A 42 10.51 -22.94 10.04
N GLY A 43 10.94 -21.69 10.21
CA GLY A 43 12.30 -21.32 10.61
C GLY A 43 13.36 -21.36 9.50
N ALA A 44 13.00 -21.75 8.27
CA ALA A 44 13.95 -21.92 7.17
C ALA A 44 14.77 -20.64 6.88
N ALA A 45 14.16 -19.48 7.05
CA ALA A 45 14.80 -18.18 6.79
C ALA A 45 16.05 -17.92 7.66
N PHE A 46 16.10 -18.41 8.91
CA PHE A 46 17.23 -18.14 9.80
C PHE A 46 18.55 -18.71 9.27
N LYS A 47 18.51 -19.90 8.68
CA LYS A 47 19.67 -20.51 8.01
C LYS A 47 20.18 -19.64 6.86
N TYR A 48 19.28 -19.13 6.02
CA TYR A 48 19.66 -18.31 4.87
C TYR A 48 20.17 -16.92 5.28
N PHE A 49 19.58 -16.32 6.32
CA PHE A 49 20.10 -15.06 6.87
C PHE A 49 21.50 -15.25 7.48
N ALA A 50 21.72 -16.35 8.22
CA ALA A 50 23.01 -16.74 8.76
C ALA A 50 24.07 -16.92 7.66
N ASP A 51 23.79 -17.77 6.66
CA ASP A 51 24.68 -18.00 5.51
C ASP A 51 25.06 -16.69 4.82
N TRP A 52 24.07 -15.82 4.56
CA TRP A 52 24.29 -14.53 3.93
C TRP A 52 25.24 -13.62 4.73
N THR A 53 25.05 -13.50 6.04
CA THR A 53 25.95 -12.70 6.89
C THR A 53 27.34 -13.31 7.01
N ASP A 54 27.44 -14.62 7.08
CA ASP A 54 28.72 -15.34 7.19
C ASP A 54 29.56 -15.20 5.91
N ARG A 55 28.93 -15.29 4.73
CA ARG A 55 29.61 -15.09 3.45
C ARG A 55 30.14 -13.67 3.32
N ILE A 56 29.35 -12.66 3.71
CA ILE A 56 29.81 -11.26 3.76
C ILE A 56 30.99 -11.11 4.73
N ALA A 57 30.93 -11.71 5.92
CA ALA A 57 32.01 -11.66 6.91
C ALA A 57 33.31 -12.32 6.39
N LYS A 58 33.20 -13.33 5.53
CA LYS A 58 34.31 -13.98 4.82
C LYS A 58 34.81 -13.20 3.59
N GLY A 59 34.24 -12.02 3.30
CA GLY A 59 34.65 -11.14 2.22
C GLY A 59 33.96 -11.37 0.89
N GLU A 60 32.82 -12.09 0.86
CA GLU A 60 32.04 -12.22 -0.38
C GLU A 60 31.53 -10.86 -0.85
N LEU A 61 31.65 -10.63 -2.15
CA LEU A 61 31.12 -9.46 -2.84
C LEU A 61 29.90 -9.83 -3.69
N PRO A 62 28.99 -8.88 -3.98
CA PRO A 62 27.93 -9.10 -4.94
C PRO A 62 28.49 -9.61 -6.27
N HIS A 63 27.88 -10.68 -6.80
CA HIS A 63 28.30 -11.28 -8.07
C HIS A 63 27.94 -10.41 -9.29
N SER A 64 27.00 -9.47 -9.12
CA SER A 64 26.56 -8.56 -10.16
C SER A 64 27.08 -7.15 -9.91
N ARG A 65 27.45 -6.47 -11.00
CA ARG A 65 27.88 -5.07 -10.97
C ARG A 65 26.65 -4.17 -11.21
N PRO A 66 26.37 -3.18 -10.34
CA PRO A 66 25.33 -2.21 -10.60
C PRO A 66 25.59 -1.44 -11.90
N ASN A 67 24.55 -1.29 -12.72
CA ASN A 67 24.61 -0.48 -13.94
C ASN A 67 24.64 1.01 -13.60
N ARG A 68 25.36 1.80 -14.40
CA ARG A 68 25.28 3.27 -14.34
C ARG A 68 23.99 3.73 -15.02
N PRO A 69 23.40 4.87 -14.59
CA PRO A 69 22.24 5.45 -15.26
C PRO A 69 22.45 5.61 -16.78
N GLN A 70 21.46 5.20 -17.57
CA GLN A 70 21.47 5.29 -19.03
C GLN A 70 20.28 6.08 -19.57
N GLY A 71 20.46 6.69 -20.74
CA GLY A 71 19.39 7.46 -21.39
C GLY A 71 18.76 8.48 -20.45
N VAL A 72 17.42 8.44 -20.35
CA VAL A 72 16.62 9.36 -19.52
C VAL A 72 16.88 9.25 -18.02
N GLU A 73 17.45 8.15 -17.52
CA GLU A 73 17.81 8.03 -16.10
C GLU A 73 18.86 9.07 -15.67
N ARG A 74 19.67 9.56 -16.61
CA ARG A 74 20.64 10.65 -16.38
C ARG A 74 19.98 12.02 -16.20
N ASN A 75 18.68 12.09 -16.47
CA ASN A 75 17.88 13.31 -16.40
C ASN A 75 17.03 13.38 -15.12
N ILE A 76 17.29 12.51 -14.15
CA ILE A 76 16.50 12.50 -12.92
C ILE A 76 17.13 13.48 -11.93
N VAL A 77 16.29 14.39 -11.42
CA VAL A 77 16.60 15.28 -10.30
C VAL A 77 15.91 14.75 -9.06
N VAL A 78 16.67 14.58 -7.98
CA VAL A 78 16.16 14.09 -6.69
C VAL A 78 16.37 15.18 -5.66
N THR A 79 15.29 15.64 -5.04
CA THR A 79 15.33 16.56 -3.90
C THR A 79 14.83 15.84 -2.66
N THR A 80 15.55 15.96 -1.55
CA THR A 80 15.27 15.21 -0.31
C THR A 80 15.14 16.13 0.89
N TRP A 81 14.20 15.82 1.80
CA TRP A 81 14.03 16.51 3.08
C TRP A 81 13.94 15.49 4.21
N GLU A 82 14.70 15.69 5.28
CA GLU A 82 14.45 14.96 6.52
C GLU A 82 13.17 15.49 7.17
N TRP A 83 12.25 14.60 7.51
CA TRP A 83 10.96 14.96 8.12
C TRP A 83 10.48 13.88 9.07
N GLY A 84 9.69 14.27 10.07
CA GLY A 84 9.29 13.39 11.17
C GLY A 84 10.36 13.22 12.26
N ASP A 85 10.30 12.09 12.96
CA ASP A 85 11.06 11.83 14.18
C ASP A 85 11.97 10.60 14.04
N PRO A 86 13.22 10.64 14.57
CA PRO A 86 14.19 9.56 14.37
C PRO A 86 13.85 8.23 15.06
N LYS A 87 12.85 8.19 15.94
CA LYS A 87 12.33 6.98 16.59
C LYS A 87 11.07 6.46 15.92
N LYS A 88 10.44 7.26 15.04
CA LYS A 88 9.13 6.95 14.48
C LYS A 88 9.24 6.48 13.04
N TYR A 89 8.43 5.49 12.74
CA TYR A 89 8.24 4.98 11.39
C TYR A 89 7.24 5.87 10.64
N LEU A 90 7.51 6.10 9.36
CA LEU A 90 6.64 6.81 8.44
C LEU A 90 6.29 5.89 7.29
N HIS A 91 5.00 5.65 7.02
CA HIS A 91 4.56 4.71 5.98
C HIS A 91 4.55 5.36 4.61
N ASP A 92 3.74 6.42 4.49
CA ASP A 92 3.31 6.98 3.22
C ASP A 92 3.37 8.51 3.23
N LEU A 93 3.19 9.09 2.04
CA LEU A 93 2.85 10.50 1.89
C LEU A 93 1.76 10.67 0.83
N ILE A 94 1.11 11.84 0.83
CA ILE A 94 0.22 12.24 -0.25
C ILE A 94 0.53 13.67 -0.72
N ALA A 95 0.44 13.89 -2.03
CA ALA A 95 0.81 15.15 -2.67
C ALA A 95 -0.37 15.84 -3.36
N SER A 96 -1.27 15.09 -3.98
CA SER A 96 -2.37 15.62 -4.78
C SER A 96 -3.56 14.66 -4.84
N ASP A 97 -4.63 15.09 -5.52
CA ASP A 97 -5.70 14.19 -5.95
C ASP A 97 -5.28 13.62 -7.29
N ARG A 98 -5.10 12.30 -7.37
CA ARG A 98 -4.63 11.67 -8.61
C ARG A 98 -5.51 11.94 -9.83
N ARG A 99 -6.81 12.23 -9.63
CA ARG A 99 -7.78 12.45 -10.71
C ARG A 99 -7.64 13.85 -11.31
N ASP A 100 -7.11 14.78 -10.52
CA ASP A 100 -6.73 16.13 -10.91
C ASP A 100 -5.40 16.49 -10.21
N PRO A 101 -4.25 16.13 -10.80
CA PRO A 101 -2.95 16.28 -10.15
C PRO A 101 -2.52 17.76 -9.98
N THR A 102 -3.35 18.73 -10.36
CA THR A 102 -3.13 20.15 -10.06
C THR A 102 -3.69 20.57 -8.70
N VAL A 103 -4.52 19.74 -8.07
CA VAL A 103 -4.95 19.93 -6.69
C VAL A 103 -3.72 20.00 -5.79
N ASN A 104 -3.74 20.93 -4.83
CA ASN A 104 -2.61 21.15 -3.91
C ASN A 104 -1.29 21.54 -4.62
N ALA A 105 -1.36 22.16 -5.81
CA ALA A 105 -0.21 22.71 -6.51
C ALA A 105 0.62 23.64 -5.61
N TYR A 106 1.94 23.41 -5.55
CA TYR A 106 2.90 24.06 -4.65
C TYR A 106 2.58 23.95 -3.15
N GLY A 107 1.57 23.17 -2.78
CA GLY A 107 1.10 23.05 -1.41
C GLY A 107 1.93 22.05 -0.59
N PRO A 108 1.60 21.94 0.71
CA PRO A 108 2.27 21.03 1.61
C PRO A 108 1.95 19.56 1.31
N LEU A 109 2.84 18.67 1.75
CA LEU A 109 2.69 17.22 1.71
C LEU A 109 2.36 16.70 3.10
N TYR A 110 1.58 15.63 3.18
CA TYR A 110 1.11 15.07 4.45
C TYR A 110 1.59 13.64 4.59
N GLY A 111 2.26 13.32 5.71
CA GLY A 111 2.78 11.99 5.98
C GLY A 111 1.85 11.12 6.83
N SER A 112 1.95 9.79 6.64
CA SER A 112 1.16 8.78 7.38
C SER A 112 2.05 7.92 8.29
N PRO A 113 2.21 8.26 9.58
CA PRO A 113 3.10 7.55 10.51
C PRO A 113 2.47 6.27 11.11
N GLU A 114 2.01 5.36 10.24
CA GLU A 114 1.31 4.12 10.61
C GLU A 114 2.00 3.40 11.78
N TYR A 115 1.22 2.94 12.76
CA TYR A 115 1.69 2.24 13.97
C TYR A 115 2.65 3.01 14.90
N ALA A 116 3.21 4.15 14.48
CA ALA A 116 4.36 4.74 15.15
C ALA A 116 4.01 5.90 16.08
N THR A 117 3.23 6.87 15.62
CA THR A 117 2.87 8.07 16.40
C THR A 117 1.59 8.74 15.88
N ASP A 118 0.98 9.57 16.72
CA ASP A 118 -0.15 10.43 16.33
C ASP A 118 0.30 11.78 15.74
N VAL A 119 1.61 12.03 15.69
CA VAL A 119 2.20 13.27 15.15
C VAL A 119 2.46 13.13 13.67
N TYR A 120 1.60 13.72 12.84
CA TYR A 120 1.69 13.66 11.38
C TYR A 120 2.65 14.75 10.89
N PRO A 121 3.73 14.40 10.17
CA PRO A 121 4.61 15.40 9.59
C PRO A 121 3.95 16.06 8.37
N ILE A 122 4.15 17.37 8.24
CA ILE A 122 3.69 18.19 7.12
C ILE A 122 4.91 18.89 6.54
N LEU A 123 5.22 18.64 5.27
CA LEU A 123 6.33 19.27 4.57
C LEU A 123 5.81 20.33 3.61
N ASP A 124 6.20 21.59 3.80
CA ASP A 124 6.07 22.62 2.77
C ASP A 124 7.33 22.62 1.89
N PRO A 125 7.25 22.09 0.64
CA PRO A 125 8.41 22.01 -0.23
C PRO A 125 8.84 23.38 -0.78
N LYS A 126 7.99 24.42 -0.72
CA LYS A 126 8.29 25.77 -1.21
C LYS A 126 9.17 26.53 -0.23
N THR A 127 8.91 26.37 1.07
CA THR A 127 9.70 27.00 2.14
C THR A 127 10.71 26.07 2.79
N HIS A 128 10.73 24.79 2.39
CA HIS A 128 11.55 23.72 2.99
C HIS A 128 11.32 23.56 4.50
N THR A 129 10.12 23.91 4.97
CA THR A 129 9.75 23.86 6.39
C THR A 129 8.95 22.60 6.67
N VAL A 130 9.30 21.92 7.78
CA VAL A 130 8.52 20.80 8.30
C VAL A 130 7.78 21.26 9.55
N THR A 131 6.47 21.12 9.55
CA THR A 131 5.60 21.29 10.71
C THR A 131 4.94 19.97 11.06
N THR A 132 4.14 19.96 12.12
CA THR A 132 3.44 18.75 12.56
C THR A 132 1.99 19.03 12.91
N PHE A 133 1.17 18.01 12.77
CA PHE A 133 -0.21 17.99 13.25
C PHE A 133 -0.40 16.77 14.15
N THR A 134 -0.79 16.98 15.41
CA THR A 134 -1.10 15.88 16.33
C THR A 134 -2.55 15.46 16.12
N ALA A 135 -2.77 14.30 15.51
CA ALA A 135 -4.09 13.80 15.22
C ALA A 135 -4.79 13.31 16.49
N PRO A 136 -5.99 13.84 16.81
CA PRO A 136 -6.78 13.30 17.91
C PRO A 136 -7.47 12.00 17.50
N VAL A 137 -7.88 11.23 18.51
CA VAL A 137 -8.93 10.20 18.41
C VAL A 137 -10.22 10.74 19.03
N ARG A 138 -11.38 10.26 18.61
CA ARG A 138 -12.67 10.80 19.07
C ARG A 138 -12.97 10.42 20.51
N ASP A 139 -12.72 9.15 20.85
CA ASP A 139 -13.12 8.57 22.12
C ASP A 139 -11.88 8.44 23.04
N ALA A 140 -11.94 8.98 24.25
CA ALA A 140 -10.77 9.12 25.13
C ALA A 140 -10.15 7.79 25.58
N ASP A 141 -10.97 6.74 25.67
CA ASP A 141 -10.60 5.37 26.02
C ASP A 141 -10.06 4.55 24.83
N THR A 142 -9.94 5.17 23.64
CA THR A 142 -9.32 4.52 22.48
C THR A 142 -7.93 3.99 22.86
N PRO A 143 -7.68 2.68 22.70
CA PRO A 143 -6.40 2.07 23.04
C PRO A 143 -5.33 2.46 22.01
N GLU A 144 -4.09 2.13 22.32
CA GLU A 144 -3.02 2.20 21.33
C GLU A 144 -3.29 1.23 20.18
N ALA A 145 -3.12 1.73 18.97
CA ALA A 145 -3.51 1.05 17.75
C ALA A 145 -2.27 0.45 17.07
N PHE A 146 -1.80 -0.68 17.60
CA PHE A 146 -0.68 -1.44 17.03
C PHE A 146 -1.05 -2.31 15.82
N GLY A 147 -2.29 -2.21 15.33
CA GLY A 147 -2.74 -2.80 14.08
C GLY A 147 -3.30 -4.22 14.13
N PRO A 148 -3.98 -4.65 13.04
CA PRO A 148 -4.42 -6.03 12.87
C PRO A 148 -3.22 -6.98 12.93
N GLY A 149 -3.30 -8.03 13.74
CA GLY A 149 -2.19 -8.98 13.93
C GLY A 149 -1.02 -8.46 14.77
N HIS A 150 -1.18 -7.34 15.50
CA HIS A 150 -0.18 -6.76 16.40
C HIS A 150 1.16 -6.45 15.70
N ALA A 151 1.15 -5.49 14.78
CA ALA A 151 2.36 -4.99 14.11
C ALA A 151 3.40 -4.44 15.13
N ALA A 152 2.95 -4.12 16.33
CA ALA A 152 3.75 -3.88 17.52
C ALA A 152 3.06 -4.40 18.79
N ILE A 153 3.81 -4.49 19.88
CA ILE A 153 3.31 -4.76 21.23
C ILE A 153 3.66 -3.62 22.21
N PRO A 154 2.91 -3.45 23.31
CA PRO A 154 3.11 -2.33 24.24
C PRO A 154 4.49 -2.34 24.90
N LYS A 155 5.01 -3.53 25.24
CA LYS A 155 6.34 -3.72 25.83
C LYS A 155 7.23 -4.41 24.79
N PRO A 156 8.43 -3.88 24.48
CA PRO A 156 9.39 -4.57 23.62
C PRO A 156 9.61 -6.03 24.04
N MET A 157 9.64 -6.96 23.07
CA MET A 157 9.83 -8.39 23.36
C MET A 157 11.22 -8.68 23.93
N ALA A 158 12.23 -8.04 23.35
CA ALA A 158 13.59 -8.02 23.87
C ALA A 158 14.23 -6.65 23.60
N PRO A 159 15.30 -6.27 24.35
CA PRO A 159 15.97 -4.99 24.16
C PRO A 159 16.42 -4.78 22.71
N SER A 160 16.16 -3.58 22.20
CA SER A 160 16.71 -3.06 20.96
C SER A 160 18.18 -2.68 21.16
N PRO A 161 19.09 -3.01 20.23
CA PRO A 161 20.49 -2.57 20.31
C PRO A 161 20.66 -1.05 20.10
N TYR A 162 19.58 -0.33 19.78
CA TYR A 162 19.59 1.12 19.56
C TYR A 162 18.86 1.91 20.65
N TRP A 163 17.78 1.33 21.19
CA TRP A 163 16.83 2.00 22.08
C TRP A 163 16.59 1.24 23.40
N GLY A 164 17.27 0.11 23.63
CA GLY A 164 17.07 -0.71 24.82
C GLY A 164 15.62 -1.20 24.94
N GLU A 165 15.04 -1.07 26.13
CA GLU A 165 13.64 -1.41 26.43
C GLU A 165 12.67 -0.24 26.20
N GLU A 166 13.13 0.87 25.61
CA GLU A 166 12.28 2.02 25.33
C GLU A 166 11.14 1.64 24.39
N LYS A 167 9.92 2.00 24.79
CA LYS A 167 8.74 1.98 23.92
C LYS A 167 8.74 3.22 23.04
N ILE A 168 9.03 3.03 21.76
CA ILE A 168 9.18 4.11 20.79
C ILE A 168 7.95 4.29 19.89
N TRP A 169 7.00 3.35 19.88
CA TRP A 169 5.74 3.45 19.13
C TRP A 169 4.56 3.47 20.09
N ASP A 170 3.67 4.45 19.91
CA ASP A 170 2.66 4.87 20.89
C ASP A 170 1.38 5.43 20.25
N THR A 171 1.15 5.16 18.96
CA THR A 171 0.00 5.73 18.25
C THR A 171 -1.33 5.21 18.79
N LYS A 172 -2.34 6.09 18.83
CA LYS A 172 -3.76 5.74 18.89
C LYS A 172 -4.46 5.98 17.55
N ALA A 173 -4.08 7.04 16.83
CA ALA A 173 -4.69 7.46 15.59
C ALA A 173 -4.35 6.54 14.39
N ASN A 174 -3.17 5.93 14.37
CA ASN A 174 -2.73 4.92 13.41
C ASN A 174 -3.13 5.19 11.94
N ASN A 175 -2.62 6.29 11.39
CA ASN A 175 -2.83 6.66 9.99
C ASN A 175 -1.97 5.80 9.05
N HIS A 176 -2.62 5.07 8.15
CA HIS A 176 -1.96 4.21 7.17
C HIS A 176 -1.63 4.90 5.84
N ASN A 177 -2.61 5.58 5.26
CA ASN A 177 -2.55 6.16 3.91
C ASN A 177 -3.50 7.36 3.87
N GLY A 178 -3.13 8.37 3.06
CA GLY A 178 -3.92 9.57 2.85
C GLY A 178 -4.22 9.80 1.37
N MET A 179 -5.38 10.38 1.05
CA MET A 179 -5.76 10.81 -0.31
C MET A 179 -6.32 12.22 -0.27
N PHE A 180 -5.92 13.08 -1.21
CA PHE A 180 -6.63 14.33 -1.41
C PHE A 180 -7.95 14.08 -2.14
N ASP A 181 -8.97 14.86 -1.77
CA ASP A 181 -10.13 15.05 -2.62
C ASP A 181 -9.97 16.27 -3.54
N ARG A 182 -10.92 16.44 -4.46
CA ARG A 182 -10.97 17.56 -5.41
C ARG A 182 -11.05 18.94 -4.76
N LYS A 183 -11.36 19.03 -3.46
CA LYS A 183 -11.46 20.27 -2.70
C LYS A 183 -10.15 20.58 -1.95
N GLY A 184 -9.13 19.74 -2.08
CA GLY A 184 -7.86 19.92 -1.38
C GLY A 184 -7.89 19.48 0.08
N ARG A 185 -8.86 18.68 0.51
CA ARG A 185 -8.91 18.09 1.86
C ARG A 185 -8.21 16.74 1.86
N VAL A 186 -7.58 16.37 2.97
CA VAL A 186 -6.82 15.11 3.08
C VAL A 186 -7.62 14.10 3.89
N TRP A 187 -7.93 12.97 3.25
CA TRP A 187 -8.69 11.86 3.83
C TRP A 187 -7.74 10.74 4.22
N PHE A 188 -7.74 10.34 5.49
CA PHE A 188 -6.82 9.33 6.03
C PHE A 188 -7.54 8.06 6.45
N ALA A 189 -6.87 6.92 6.25
CA ALA A 189 -7.24 5.65 6.87
C ALA A 189 -6.67 5.59 8.29
N ALA A 190 -7.44 6.06 9.26
CA ALA A 190 -7.02 6.26 10.65
C ALA A 190 -8.08 5.82 11.65
N THR A 191 -7.65 5.45 12.85
CA THR A 191 -8.51 5.14 13.99
C THR A 191 -9.36 6.36 14.37
N VAL A 192 -10.65 6.12 14.61
CA VAL A 192 -11.60 7.10 15.16
C VAL A 192 -11.90 6.75 16.62
N ARG A 193 -12.11 5.46 16.89
CA ARG A 193 -12.55 4.90 18.17
C ARG A 193 -11.98 3.51 18.40
N GLY A 194 -12.28 2.91 19.55
CA GLY A 194 -12.02 1.50 19.81
C GLY A 194 -12.72 0.55 18.81
N PRO A 195 -12.28 -0.72 18.74
CA PRO A 195 -12.58 -1.60 17.61
C PRO A 195 -14.06 -2.00 17.51
N LYS A 196 -14.81 -2.02 18.61
CA LYS A 196 -16.21 -2.46 18.64
C LYS A 196 -17.10 -1.49 17.86
N ASN A 197 -17.79 -1.98 16.83
CA ASN A 197 -18.67 -1.16 16.03
C ASN A 197 -19.96 -0.74 16.75
N PRO A 198 -20.53 0.42 16.41
CA PRO A 198 -21.83 0.86 16.91
C PRO A 198 -22.94 -0.08 16.42
N GLY A 199 -24.08 -0.05 17.10
CA GLY A 199 -25.20 -0.96 16.84
C GLY A 199 -25.71 -0.90 15.39
N PHE A 200 -25.59 0.24 14.70
CA PHE A 200 -26.06 0.35 13.31
C PHE A 200 -25.21 -0.43 12.29
N CYS A 201 -24.03 -0.91 12.67
CA CYS A 201 -23.21 -1.78 11.83
C CYS A 201 -23.52 -3.27 12.00
N GLN A 202 -24.25 -3.62 13.08
CA GLN A 202 -24.42 -4.98 13.56
C GLN A 202 -25.74 -5.60 13.09
N LYS A 203 -25.85 -6.91 13.30
CA LYS A 203 -27.06 -7.68 12.98
C LYS A 203 -28.28 -7.10 13.71
N GLY A 204 -29.39 -6.96 12.98
CA GLY A 204 -30.63 -6.38 13.51
C GLY A 204 -30.76 -4.87 13.32
N SER A 205 -29.75 -4.20 12.78
CA SER A 205 -29.84 -2.79 12.37
C SER A 205 -30.71 -2.59 11.12
N ASP A 206 -31.22 -1.37 10.95
CA ASP A 206 -31.85 -0.90 9.72
C ASP A 206 -30.90 -0.52 8.59
N HIS A 207 -29.60 -0.38 8.86
CA HIS A 207 -28.62 -0.06 7.83
C HIS A 207 -28.58 -1.17 6.77
N PHE A 208 -28.78 -0.79 5.49
CA PHE A 208 -29.01 -1.77 4.43
C PHE A 208 -27.84 -2.75 4.25
N SER A 209 -26.59 -2.26 4.35
CA SER A 209 -25.41 -3.14 4.30
C SER A 209 -25.31 -4.07 5.51
N ALA A 210 -25.74 -3.64 6.70
CA ALA A 210 -25.69 -4.44 7.92
C ALA A 210 -26.75 -5.56 7.93
N LYS A 211 -27.90 -5.33 7.28
CA LYS A 211 -28.93 -6.37 7.06
C LYS A 211 -28.41 -7.54 6.23
N LEU A 212 -27.54 -7.27 5.26
CA LEU A 212 -27.00 -8.28 4.34
C LEU A 212 -25.68 -8.88 4.84
N PHE A 213 -24.80 -8.06 5.42
CA PHE A 213 -23.50 -8.50 5.92
C PHE A 213 -23.09 -7.66 7.13
N PRO A 214 -23.51 -8.01 8.36
CA PRO A 214 -23.16 -7.25 9.55
C PRO A 214 -21.66 -7.32 9.84
N VAL A 215 -21.09 -6.23 10.34
CA VAL A 215 -19.66 -6.13 10.71
C VAL A 215 -19.52 -5.67 12.15
N GLU A 216 -18.90 -6.49 12.97
CA GLU A 216 -18.87 -6.30 14.43
C GLU A 216 -17.73 -5.39 14.91
N GLN A 217 -16.66 -5.27 14.12
CA GLN A 217 -15.48 -4.52 14.50
C GLN A 217 -14.74 -3.89 13.32
N ALA A 218 -14.07 -2.76 13.60
CA ALA A 218 -13.14 -2.08 12.71
C ALA A 218 -12.11 -1.31 13.54
N ASN A 219 -10.82 -1.45 13.24
CA ASN A 219 -9.71 -0.82 13.97
C ASN A 219 -9.24 0.50 13.34
N ARG A 220 -9.38 0.66 12.02
CA ARG A 220 -9.20 1.94 11.33
C ARG A 220 -10.45 2.26 10.55
N HIS A 221 -10.74 3.56 10.48
CA HIS A 221 -11.89 4.16 9.86
C HIS A 221 -11.40 5.25 8.90
N ILE A 222 -12.20 6.29 8.71
CA ILE A 222 -11.85 7.43 7.88
C ILE A 222 -11.82 8.69 8.74
N THR A 223 -10.81 9.52 8.52
CA THR A 223 -10.75 10.88 9.04
C THR A 223 -10.43 11.85 7.91
N MET A 224 -10.81 13.10 8.08
CA MET A 224 -10.58 14.14 7.07
C MET A 224 -9.98 15.36 7.74
N LEU A 225 -8.80 15.78 7.28
CA LEU A 225 -8.18 17.05 7.62
C LEU A 225 -8.50 18.06 6.51
N ASP A 226 -9.01 19.23 6.89
CA ASP A 226 -9.05 20.39 6.02
C ASP A 226 -7.78 21.24 6.25
N PRO A 227 -6.82 21.26 5.30
CA PRO A 227 -5.59 22.07 5.41
C PRO A 227 -5.80 23.56 5.67
N THR A 228 -6.92 24.12 5.22
CA THR A 228 -7.17 25.58 5.30
C THR A 228 -7.52 25.98 6.73
N THR A 229 -8.29 25.14 7.42
CA THR A 229 -8.80 25.42 8.77
C THR A 229 -8.11 24.58 9.84
N MET A 230 -7.31 23.59 9.43
CA MET A 230 -6.76 22.51 10.27
C MET A 230 -7.83 21.73 11.06
N LYS A 231 -9.10 21.80 10.61
CA LYS A 231 -10.18 21.04 11.22
C LYS A 231 -10.03 19.56 10.88
N TYR A 232 -9.99 18.72 11.91
CA TYR A 232 -9.96 17.27 11.79
C TYR A 232 -11.34 16.68 12.09
N THR A 233 -11.92 16.02 11.10
CA THR A 233 -13.27 15.46 11.15
C THR A 233 -13.22 13.94 11.17
N PHE A 234 -13.98 13.33 12.07
CA PHE A 234 -14.10 11.88 12.16
C PHE A 234 -15.24 11.38 11.28
N VAL A 235 -14.98 10.39 10.43
CA VAL A 235 -15.98 9.70 9.61
C VAL A 235 -16.04 8.24 10.06
N ASP A 236 -16.93 7.98 11.01
CA ASP A 236 -17.03 6.69 11.70
C ASP A 236 -17.61 5.60 10.78
N THR A 237 -16.71 4.81 10.17
CA THR A 237 -17.09 3.70 9.28
C THR A 237 -17.34 2.40 10.05
N CYS A 238 -18.25 1.58 9.55
CA CYS A 238 -18.49 0.22 10.03
C CYS A 238 -17.42 -0.77 9.57
N PHE A 239 -16.78 -0.52 8.44
CA PHE A 239 -15.75 -1.39 7.87
C PHE A 239 -14.35 -0.87 8.19
N GLN A 240 -13.40 -1.81 8.30
CA GLN A 240 -11.97 -1.53 8.41
C GLN A 240 -11.45 -0.86 7.12
N THR A 241 -10.45 0.01 7.28
CA THR A 241 -9.81 0.72 6.17
C THR A 241 -8.30 0.49 6.13
N HIS A 242 -7.74 0.61 4.92
CA HIS A 242 -6.31 0.48 4.66
C HIS A 242 -5.88 1.45 3.56
N HIS A 243 -5.85 1.07 2.29
CA HIS A 243 -5.64 2.01 1.19
C HIS A 243 -6.97 2.65 0.78
N LEU A 244 -6.89 3.90 0.30
CA LEU A 244 -8.03 4.70 -0.11
C LEU A 244 -7.85 5.16 -1.56
N GLN A 245 -8.94 5.23 -2.32
CA GLN A 245 -8.95 5.89 -3.63
C GLN A 245 -10.32 6.50 -3.91
N PHE A 246 -10.34 7.70 -4.47
CA PHE A 246 -11.56 8.32 -4.94
C PHE A 246 -12.00 7.78 -6.30
N GLY A 247 -13.30 7.54 -6.44
CA GLY A 247 -13.93 7.18 -7.70
C GLY A 247 -14.06 8.35 -8.67
N TYR A 248 -14.40 8.03 -9.92
CA TYR A 248 -14.62 9.01 -11.00
C TYR A 248 -16.10 9.37 -11.16
N ASP A 249 -16.93 9.08 -10.15
CA ASP A 249 -18.37 9.34 -10.15
C ASP A 249 -18.73 10.72 -9.56
N ALA A 250 -19.98 11.14 -9.77
CA ALA A 250 -20.47 12.46 -9.34
C ALA A 250 -20.47 12.68 -7.82
N ASN A 251 -20.44 11.60 -7.02
CA ASN A 251 -20.47 11.67 -5.56
C ASN A 251 -19.08 11.77 -4.93
N ASP A 252 -18.00 11.68 -5.72
CA ASP A 252 -16.65 11.46 -5.19
C ASP A 252 -16.63 10.31 -4.19
N THR A 253 -17.15 9.17 -4.63
CA THR A 253 -17.19 7.99 -3.76
C THR A 253 -15.77 7.61 -3.35
N LEU A 254 -15.47 7.64 -2.05
CA LEU A 254 -14.19 7.18 -1.50
C LEU A 254 -14.27 5.68 -1.26
N TRP A 255 -13.54 4.91 -2.05
CA TRP A 255 -13.46 3.45 -1.93
C TRP A 255 -12.28 3.04 -1.04
N THR A 256 -12.49 1.98 -0.26
CA THR A 256 -11.49 1.54 0.72
C THR A 256 -11.10 0.08 0.52
N SER A 257 -9.86 -0.23 0.87
CA SER A 257 -9.37 -1.59 1.06
C SER A 257 -9.23 -1.93 2.54
N GLY A 258 -8.86 -3.17 2.87
CA GLY A 258 -8.63 -3.61 4.24
C GLY A 258 -9.90 -3.99 5.01
N GLY A 259 -11.08 -3.91 4.39
CA GLY A 259 -12.37 -4.23 5.00
C GLY A 259 -12.57 -5.69 5.42
N GLY A 260 -11.55 -6.55 5.30
CA GLY A 260 -11.63 -7.97 5.62
C GLY A 260 -12.61 -8.67 4.68
N PRO A 261 -13.76 -9.17 5.15
CA PRO A 261 -14.72 -9.88 4.29
C PRO A 261 -15.52 -8.96 3.35
N VAL A 262 -15.38 -7.64 3.43
CA VAL A 262 -16.18 -6.68 2.67
C VAL A 262 -15.33 -5.60 1.99
N VAL A 263 -15.89 -4.99 0.96
CA VAL A 263 -15.38 -3.75 0.34
C VAL A 263 -16.32 -2.61 0.74
N GLY A 264 -15.77 -1.56 1.34
CA GLY A 264 -16.52 -0.41 1.85
C GLY A 264 -16.29 0.85 1.03
N TRP A 265 -17.26 1.77 1.11
CA TRP A 265 -17.17 3.08 0.48
C TRP A 265 -17.88 4.17 1.28
N ILE A 266 -17.55 5.42 0.98
CA ILE A 266 -18.23 6.62 1.48
C ILE A 266 -18.65 7.50 0.30
N ASN A 267 -19.94 7.85 0.25
CA ASN A 267 -20.45 8.95 -0.56
C ASN A 267 -20.03 10.27 0.11
N THR A 268 -18.92 10.85 -0.33
CA THR A 268 -18.36 12.05 0.32
C THR A 268 -19.22 13.29 0.11
N ARG A 269 -19.95 13.37 -1.00
CA ARG A 269 -20.95 14.42 -1.22
C ARG A 269 -22.08 14.38 -0.18
N MET A 270 -22.66 13.21 0.07
CA MET A 270 -23.69 13.04 1.10
C MET A 270 -23.16 13.42 2.48
N PHE A 271 -21.91 13.05 2.76
CA PHE A 271 -21.26 13.39 4.02
C PHE A 271 -21.05 14.91 4.15
N ASP A 272 -20.62 15.57 3.08
CA ASP A 272 -20.47 17.03 3.06
C ASP A 272 -21.79 17.77 3.26
N GLU A 273 -22.88 17.26 2.69
CA GLU A 273 -24.21 17.86 2.77
C GLU A 273 -24.87 17.67 4.14
N THR A 274 -24.59 16.56 4.83
CA THR A 274 -25.35 16.14 6.03
C THR A 274 -24.54 16.02 7.31
N GLY A 275 -23.23 15.81 7.20
CA GLY A 275 -22.36 15.41 8.31
C GLY A 275 -22.63 14.00 8.85
N ASP A 276 -23.53 13.22 8.23
CA ASP A 276 -23.98 11.93 8.73
C ASP A 276 -23.14 10.79 8.11
N ALA A 277 -22.16 10.30 8.87
CA ALA A 277 -21.31 9.19 8.44
C ALA A 277 -22.09 7.88 8.26
N ALA A 278 -23.13 7.62 9.05
CA ALA A 278 -23.90 6.37 8.97
C ALA A 278 -24.72 6.32 7.68
N ARG A 279 -25.31 7.45 7.26
CA ARG A 279 -26.06 7.56 6.00
C ARG A 279 -25.17 7.64 4.76
N SER A 280 -23.92 8.07 4.92
CA SER A 280 -23.01 8.32 3.81
C SER A 280 -22.16 7.12 3.43
N GLN A 281 -22.28 5.99 4.12
CA GLN A 281 -21.43 4.83 3.90
C GLN A 281 -22.21 3.60 3.44
N GLY A 282 -21.50 2.65 2.85
CA GLY A 282 -22.01 1.33 2.54
C GLY A 282 -20.88 0.32 2.39
N TRP A 283 -21.23 -0.96 2.42
CA TRP A 283 -20.28 -2.04 2.14
C TRP A 283 -20.98 -3.23 1.50
N THR A 284 -20.18 -4.06 0.83
CA THR A 284 -20.66 -5.29 0.20
C THR A 284 -19.63 -6.42 0.37
N ALA A 285 -20.13 -7.65 0.49
CA ALA A 285 -19.30 -8.84 0.29
C ALA A 285 -18.89 -8.97 -1.18
N LEU A 286 -17.78 -9.67 -1.42
CA LEU A 286 -17.34 -10.07 -2.76
C LEU A 286 -17.99 -11.41 -3.14
N VAL A 287 -18.81 -11.41 -4.18
CA VAL A 287 -19.61 -12.57 -4.58
C VAL A 287 -19.39 -12.86 -6.06
N LEU A 288 -18.92 -14.06 -6.39
CA LEU A 288 -18.81 -14.56 -7.76
C LEU A 288 -20.17 -15.07 -8.24
N ASP A 289 -20.57 -14.63 -9.43
CA ASP A 289 -21.72 -15.16 -10.17
C ASP A 289 -21.39 -16.56 -10.72
N THR A 290 -21.35 -17.56 -9.84
CA THR A 290 -20.98 -18.93 -10.20
C THR A 290 -22.10 -19.68 -10.91
N ASN A 291 -23.36 -19.26 -10.73
CA ASN A 291 -24.49 -19.83 -11.46
C ASN A 291 -24.61 -19.24 -12.90
N GLY A 292 -23.99 -18.08 -13.15
CA GLY A 292 -23.79 -17.48 -14.48
C GLY A 292 -24.97 -16.65 -14.99
N ASN A 293 -25.92 -16.26 -14.14
CA ASN A 293 -27.15 -15.60 -14.57
C ASN A 293 -27.06 -14.05 -14.63
N GLY A 294 -25.92 -13.48 -14.23
CA GLY A 294 -25.65 -12.05 -14.26
C GLY A 294 -26.30 -11.25 -13.14
N LYS A 295 -26.83 -11.91 -12.11
CA LYS A 295 -27.47 -11.29 -10.94
C LYS A 295 -26.86 -11.88 -9.68
N ARG A 296 -26.82 -11.05 -8.63
CA ARG A 296 -26.42 -11.54 -7.31
C ARG A 296 -27.58 -12.29 -6.68
N ASP A 297 -27.36 -13.57 -6.41
CA ASP A 297 -28.31 -14.46 -5.74
C ASP A 297 -27.83 -14.83 -4.34
N ASP A 298 -28.57 -15.75 -3.71
CA ASP A 298 -28.08 -16.49 -2.55
C ASP A 298 -26.75 -17.15 -2.92
N TYR A 299 -25.79 -17.08 -1.99
CA TYR A 299 -24.45 -17.62 -2.18
C TYR A 299 -24.05 -18.65 -1.12
N VAL A 300 -23.11 -19.51 -1.48
CA VAL A 300 -22.38 -20.36 -0.54
C VAL A 300 -21.16 -19.62 0.02
N GLU A 301 -20.77 -20.00 1.24
CA GLU A 301 -19.57 -19.45 1.90
C GLU A 301 -18.27 -19.97 1.23
N PRO A 302 -17.12 -19.29 1.39
CA PRO A 302 -15.91 -19.61 0.64
C PRO A 302 -15.39 -21.05 0.84
N ASP A 303 -15.56 -21.60 2.04
CA ASP A 303 -15.16 -22.94 2.46
C ASP A 303 -16.17 -24.03 2.05
N GLN A 304 -17.33 -23.65 1.52
CA GLN A 304 -18.36 -24.57 1.04
C GLN A 304 -18.16 -24.92 -0.44
N PRO A 305 -18.59 -26.12 -0.89
CA PRO A 305 -18.54 -26.48 -2.30
C PRO A 305 -19.44 -25.56 -3.15
N ILE A 306 -19.09 -25.40 -4.43
CA ILE A 306 -19.94 -24.66 -5.38
C ILE A 306 -21.30 -25.37 -5.52
N ASP A 307 -22.37 -24.61 -5.42
CA ASP A 307 -23.75 -25.06 -5.70
C ASP A 307 -24.18 -24.45 -7.04
N PRO A 308 -24.56 -25.26 -8.06
CA PRO A 308 -24.96 -24.76 -9.37
C PRO A 308 -26.15 -23.80 -9.38
N ALA A 309 -26.97 -23.79 -8.33
CA ALA A 309 -28.11 -22.88 -8.20
C ALA A 309 -27.77 -21.57 -7.48
N LYS A 310 -26.53 -21.41 -7.00
CA LYS A 310 -26.11 -20.30 -6.14
C LYS A 310 -24.82 -19.65 -6.62
N ASP A 311 -24.62 -18.44 -6.10
CA ASP A 311 -23.36 -17.73 -6.20
C ASP A 311 -22.34 -18.26 -5.18
N LYS A 312 -21.10 -17.77 -5.26
CA LYS A 312 -20.06 -18.12 -4.29
C LYS A 312 -19.33 -16.90 -3.76
N ARG A 313 -19.26 -16.76 -2.44
CA ARG A 313 -18.49 -15.69 -1.81
C ARG A 313 -16.98 -15.92 -1.98
N ILE A 314 -16.24 -14.84 -2.25
CA ILE A 314 -14.78 -14.83 -2.26
C ILE A 314 -14.27 -14.67 -0.83
N ALA A 315 -13.26 -15.47 -0.45
CA ALA A 315 -12.54 -15.30 0.81
C ALA A 315 -11.54 -14.14 0.73
N GLY A 316 -11.43 -13.39 1.83
CA GLY A 316 -10.49 -12.28 1.95
C GLY A 316 -11.01 -10.96 1.37
N GLY A 317 -10.17 -9.94 1.50
CA GLY A 317 -10.52 -8.57 1.14
C GLY A 317 -9.43 -7.91 0.32
N PHE A 318 -9.81 -6.77 -0.26
CA PHE A 318 -8.89 -5.93 -1.02
C PHE A 318 -7.71 -5.50 -0.16
N TYR A 319 -6.51 -5.64 -0.70
CA TYR A 319 -5.32 -4.97 -0.21
C TYR A 319 -5.12 -3.64 -0.94
N ALA A 320 -4.96 -3.65 -2.27
CA ALA A 320 -5.10 -2.43 -3.07
C ALA A 320 -6.58 -2.17 -3.39
N VAL A 321 -6.96 -0.91 -3.65
CA VAL A 321 -8.29 -0.53 -4.13
C VAL A 321 -8.12 0.48 -5.27
N MET A 322 -8.81 0.25 -6.39
CA MET A 322 -8.58 0.94 -7.65
C MET A 322 -9.92 1.14 -8.36
N PRO A 323 -10.60 2.27 -8.12
CA PRO A 323 -11.74 2.66 -8.95
C PRO A 323 -11.31 2.80 -10.41
N SER A 324 -11.99 2.10 -11.30
CA SER A 324 -11.72 2.11 -12.74
C SER A 324 -12.22 3.43 -13.35
N PRO A 325 -11.36 4.18 -14.06
CA PRO A 325 -11.80 5.36 -14.81
C PRO A 325 -12.63 5.01 -16.06
N VAL A 326 -12.74 3.73 -16.42
CA VAL A 326 -13.33 3.28 -17.69
C VAL A 326 -14.82 2.95 -17.55
N ASP A 327 -15.20 2.27 -16.47
CA ASP A 327 -16.50 1.60 -16.38
C ASP A 327 -17.13 1.62 -14.98
N GLY A 328 -16.54 2.34 -14.03
CA GLY A 328 -17.04 2.42 -12.64
C GLY A 328 -16.88 1.13 -11.83
N SER A 329 -16.22 0.10 -12.37
CA SER A 329 -15.84 -1.08 -11.58
C SER A 329 -14.74 -0.75 -10.59
N ILE A 330 -14.66 -1.49 -9.50
CA ILE A 330 -13.65 -1.30 -8.45
C ILE A 330 -12.75 -2.53 -8.45
N TRP A 331 -11.47 -2.33 -8.70
CA TRP A 331 -10.49 -3.41 -8.68
C TRP A 331 -9.76 -3.45 -7.34
N GLY A 332 -9.29 -4.62 -6.96
CA GLY A 332 -8.43 -4.80 -5.80
C GLY A 332 -7.51 -6.00 -5.95
N SER A 333 -6.35 -5.96 -5.29
CA SER A 333 -5.51 -7.14 -5.12
C SER A 333 -5.95 -7.93 -3.90
N VAL A 334 -5.90 -9.26 -3.96
CA VAL A 334 -6.26 -10.17 -2.86
C VAL A 334 -5.23 -11.28 -2.71
N GLY A 335 -5.25 -11.99 -1.57
CA GLY A 335 -4.29 -13.06 -1.29
C GLY A 335 -2.88 -12.58 -0.90
N VAL A 336 -2.73 -11.31 -0.49
CA VAL A 336 -1.42 -10.67 -0.25
C VAL A 336 -0.63 -11.30 0.91
N PHE A 337 -1.31 -11.71 1.98
CA PHE A 337 -0.68 -12.26 3.20
C PHE A 337 -0.90 -13.76 3.38
N GLY A 338 -1.45 -14.42 2.36
CA GLY A 338 -1.80 -15.84 2.37
C GLY A 338 -2.91 -16.14 1.36
N GLY A 339 -2.98 -17.40 0.91
CA GLY A 339 -3.89 -17.83 -0.16
C GLY A 339 -3.32 -17.61 -1.56
N THR A 340 -4.18 -17.72 -2.56
CA THR A 340 -3.81 -17.55 -3.97
C THR A 340 -3.77 -16.07 -4.33
N ALA A 341 -2.64 -15.59 -4.83
CA ALA A 341 -2.49 -14.23 -5.32
C ALA A 341 -3.42 -13.99 -6.50
N ALA A 342 -4.24 -12.94 -6.42
CA ALA A 342 -5.22 -12.63 -7.45
C ALA A 342 -5.55 -11.13 -7.48
N ILE A 343 -6.17 -10.72 -8.58
CA ILE A 343 -6.93 -9.46 -8.63
C ILE A 343 -8.43 -9.79 -8.70
N VAL A 344 -9.23 -8.92 -8.11
CA VAL A 344 -10.68 -9.02 -8.10
C VAL A 344 -11.26 -7.74 -8.69
N ARG A 345 -12.21 -7.89 -9.61
CA ARG A 345 -13.03 -6.80 -10.15
C ARG A 345 -14.38 -6.86 -9.48
N LEU A 346 -14.82 -5.77 -8.86
CA LEU A 346 -16.15 -5.60 -8.28
C LEU A 346 -16.98 -4.67 -9.17
N VAL A 347 -18.17 -5.10 -9.57
CA VAL A 347 -19.17 -4.25 -10.23
C VAL A 347 -20.21 -3.89 -9.18
N PRO A 348 -20.29 -2.62 -8.72
CA PRO A 348 -21.22 -2.25 -7.66
C PRO A 348 -22.70 -2.47 -8.05
N GLY A 349 -23.08 -2.12 -9.28
CA GLY A 349 -24.49 -2.10 -9.67
C GLY A 349 -25.30 -0.98 -8.99
N PRO A 350 -26.63 -0.95 -9.17
CA PRO A 350 -27.46 0.17 -8.74
C PRO A 350 -27.73 0.21 -7.22
N ASN A 351 -27.62 -0.93 -6.52
CA ASN A 351 -27.76 -1.01 -5.08
C ASN A 351 -26.65 -1.91 -4.50
N PRO A 352 -25.41 -1.38 -4.39
CA PRO A 352 -24.22 -2.21 -4.24
C PRO A 352 -24.23 -3.26 -3.13
N PRO A 353 -24.80 -3.00 -1.93
CA PRO A 353 -24.85 -4.04 -0.90
C PRO A 353 -25.57 -5.33 -1.33
N ALA A 354 -26.57 -5.23 -2.20
CA ALA A 354 -27.39 -6.35 -2.68
C ALA A 354 -27.08 -6.78 -4.12
N THR A 355 -26.55 -5.88 -4.95
CA THR A 355 -26.40 -6.15 -6.40
C THR A 355 -24.97 -6.40 -6.83
N ALA A 356 -23.98 -6.10 -5.98
CA ALA A 356 -22.60 -6.12 -6.44
C ALA A 356 -22.12 -7.55 -6.72
N LEU A 357 -21.55 -7.75 -7.91
CA LEU A 357 -20.93 -9.00 -8.36
C LEU A 357 -19.44 -8.79 -8.55
N ALA A 358 -18.68 -9.84 -8.31
CA ALA A 358 -17.24 -9.88 -8.45
C ALA A 358 -16.80 -10.85 -9.54
N GLU A 359 -15.63 -10.57 -10.10
CA GLU A 359 -14.83 -11.49 -10.91
C GLU A 359 -13.47 -11.64 -10.23
N ILE A 360 -12.84 -12.82 -10.33
CA ILE A 360 -11.51 -13.07 -9.79
C ILE A 360 -10.58 -13.62 -10.87
N TYR A 361 -9.34 -13.15 -10.86
CA TYR A 361 -8.28 -13.57 -11.77
C TYR A 361 -7.02 -13.91 -10.98
N ASN A 362 -6.71 -15.20 -10.90
CA ASN A 362 -5.51 -15.67 -10.21
C ASN A 362 -4.27 -15.33 -11.03
N VAL A 363 -3.20 -14.90 -10.35
CA VAL A 363 -1.91 -14.66 -10.99
C VAL A 363 -1.33 -16.01 -11.45
N PRO A 364 -1.16 -16.27 -12.76
CA PRO A 364 -0.58 -17.51 -13.24
C PRO A 364 0.94 -17.47 -13.14
N LYS A 365 1.58 -18.64 -13.25
CA LYS A 365 3.02 -18.74 -13.46
C LYS A 365 3.44 -17.98 -14.74
N PRO A 366 4.66 -17.38 -14.78
CA PRO A 366 5.70 -17.42 -13.76
C PRO A 366 5.46 -16.47 -12.57
N GLY A 367 4.40 -15.65 -12.61
CA GLY A 367 4.02 -14.79 -11.51
C GLY A 367 3.63 -15.57 -10.25
N PHE A 368 3.95 -15.00 -9.09
CA PHE A 368 3.45 -15.42 -7.78
C PHE A 368 3.61 -14.29 -6.78
N GLY A 369 2.78 -14.33 -5.73
CA GLY A 369 2.67 -13.26 -4.75
C GLY A 369 2.16 -11.97 -5.37
N ILE A 370 1.35 -11.22 -4.65
CA ILE A 370 0.86 -9.91 -5.09
C ILE A 370 0.84 -8.98 -3.89
N ARG A 371 1.03 -7.69 -4.12
CA ARG A 371 0.87 -6.68 -3.08
C ARG A 371 0.07 -5.49 -3.58
N GLY A 372 0.68 -4.31 -3.73
CA GLY A 372 0.00 -3.16 -4.31
C GLY A 372 -0.20 -3.30 -5.81
N ALA A 373 -1.28 -2.69 -6.28
CA ALA A 373 -1.70 -2.67 -7.67
C ALA A 373 -2.36 -1.32 -7.97
N ASP A 374 -2.37 -0.93 -9.24
CA ASP A 374 -3.10 0.23 -9.73
C ASP A 374 -3.66 -0.02 -11.14
N ILE A 375 -4.54 0.85 -11.64
CA ILE A 375 -5.21 0.71 -12.93
C ILE A 375 -4.91 1.90 -13.85
N ASP A 376 -4.72 1.64 -15.14
CA ASP A 376 -4.53 2.71 -16.14
C ASP A 376 -5.86 3.23 -16.72
N LYS A 377 -5.82 4.32 -17.50
CA LYS A 377 -7.02 4.89 -18.15
C LYS A 377 -7.64 4.00 -19.23
N LYS A 378 -7.02 2.86 -19.56
CA LYS A 378 -7.51 1.87 -20.53
C LYS A 378 -8.11 0.64 -19.84
N GLY A 379 -8.11 0.61 -18.50
CA GLY A 379 -8.65 -0.49 -17.71
C GLY A 379 -7.69 -1.68 -17.57
N VAL A 380 -6.40 -1.50 -17.85
CA VAL A 380 -5.37 -2.51 -17.58
C VAL A 380 -4.91 -2.36 -16.14
N VAL A 381 -4.98 -3.46 -15.39
CA VAL A 381 -4.49 -3.49 -14.00
C VAL A 381 -3.01 -3.82 -14.01
N TRP A 382 -2.22 -3.10 -13.24
CA TRP A 382 -0.78 -3.25 -13.06
C TRP A 382 -0.46 -3.59 -11.61
N MET A 383 0.48 -4.49 -11.36
CA MET A 383 0.72 -4.98 -9.99
C MET A 383 2.15 -5.41 -9.70
N SER A 384 2.56 -5.20 -8.44
CA SER A 384 3.84 -5.67 -7.92
C SER A 384 3.73 -7.13 -7.51
N LEU A 385 4.51 -8.00 -8.15
CA LEU A 385 4.52 -9.45 -7.87
C LEU A 385 5.77 -9.86 -7.09
N GLY A 386 5.60 -10.81 -6.16
CA GLY A 386 6.71 -11.39 -5.39
C GLY A 386 7.72 -12.17 -6.23
N SER A 387 7.32 -12.55 -7.45
CA SER A 387 8.18 -13.16 -8.47
C SER A 387 9.24 -12.25 -9.10
N GLY A 388 9.33 -10.97 -8.70
CA GLY A 388 10.27 -10.01 -9.30
C GLY A 388 9.78 -9.44 -10.64
N HIS A 389 8.46 -9.36 -10.83
CA HIS A 389 7.84 -8.81 -12.04
C HIS A 389 6.88 -7.67 -11.71
N LEU A 390 6.83 -6.69 -12.60
CA LEU A 390 5.63 -5.87 -12.81
C LEU A 390 4.67 -6.67 -13.68
N GLY A 391 3.56 -7.11 -13.10
CA GLY A 391 2.50 -7.79 -13.83
C GLY A 391 1.52 -6.80 -14.44
N SER A 392 0.91 -7.16 -15.57
CA SER A 392 -0.25 -6.47 -16.13
C SER A 392 -1.38 -7.46 -16.45
N PHE A 393 -2.62 -7.05 -16.25
CA PHE A 393 -3.81 -7.80 -16.62
C PHE A 393 -4.77 -6.95 -17.46
N ASP A 394 -5.07 -7.42 -18.67
CA ASP A 394 -6.02 -6.80 -19.59
C ASP A 394 -7.25 -7.69 -19.81
N ARG A 395 -8.34 -7.37 -19.11
CA ARG A 395 -9.62 -8.09 -19.19
C ARG A 395 -10.17 -8.21 -20.60
N ARG A 396 -9.85 -7.28 -21.51
CA ARG A 396 -10.37 -7.27 -22.90
C ARG A 396 -9.77 -8.39 -23.75
N LYS A 397 -8.67 -8.99 -23.31
CA LYS A 397 -8.05 -10.12 -24.00
C LYS A 397 -8.72 -11.45 -23.66
N CYS A 398 -9.54 -11.49 -22.60
CA CYS A 398 -10.23 -12.70 -22.18
C CYS A 398 -11.16 -13.26 -23.27
N LYS A 399 -11.02 -14.54 -23.58
CA LYS A 399 -11.75 -15.31 -24.58
C LYS A 399 -12.78 -16.25 -23.95
N GLY A 400 -12.53 -16.68 -22.71
CA GLY A 400 -13.44 -17.51 -21.94
C GLY A 400 -14.62 -16.73 -21.35
N PRO A 401 -15.63 -17.43 -20.81
CA PRO A 401 -16.71 -16.79 -20.07
C PRO A 401 -16.15 -16.12 -18.81
N LEU A 402 -16.72 -14.96 -18.45
CA LEU A 402 -16.29 -14.12 -17.32
C LEU A 402 -17.15 -14.31 -16.06
N ASN A 403 -18.14 -15.18 -16.15
CA ASN A 403 -18.99 -15.65 -15.06
C ASN A 403 -19.32 -17.14 -15.26
N GLY A 404 -20.07 -17.70 -14.33
CA GLY A 404 -20.47 -19.10 -14.33
C GLY A 404 -19.42 -20.05 -13.72
N PRO A 405 -19.66 -21.37 -13.77
CA PRO A 405 -18.97 -22.36 -12.93
C PRO A 405 -17.50 -22.56 -13.30
N LYS A 406 -17.04 -22.01 -14.43
CA LYS A 406 -15.64 -22.07 -14.89
C LYS A 406 -14.88 -20.76 -14.70
N ALA A 407 -15.57 -19.66 -14.38
CA ALA A 407 -14.95 -18.34 -14.21
C ALA A 407 -14.47 -18.11 -12.76
N THR A 408 -13.66 -19.03 -12.25
CA THR A 408 -13.32 -19.12 -10.82
C THR A 408 -11.87 -18.73 -10.50
N GLY A 409 -11.21 -17.99 -11.40
CA GLY A 409 -9.83 -17.51 -11.22
C GLY A 409 -8.91 -17.73 -12.42
N ASP A 410 -8.87 -18.94 -12.97
CA ASP A 410 -7.84 -19.34 -13.95
C ASP A 410 -8.29 -19.25 -15.42
N HIS A 411 -9.47 -18.70 -15.67
CA HIS A 411 -10.19 -18.77 -16.94
C HIS A 411 -9.74 -17.75 -18.00
N CYS A 412 -8.86 -16.81 -17.64
CA CYS A 412 -8.33 -15.80 -18.56
C CYS A 412 -6.78 -15.70 -18.50
N PRO A 413 -6.05 -16.77 -18.86
CA PRO A 413 -4.59 -16.73 -18.90
C PRO A 413 -4.04 -15.69 -19.89
N GLU A 414 -4.75 -15.43 -20.99
CA GLU A 414 -4.39 -14.51 -22.06
C GLU A 414 -4.45 -13.02 -21.67
N GLY A 415 -5.10 -12.71 -20.54
CA GLY A 415 -5.10 -11.35 -19.98
C GLY A 415 -3.76 -10.95 -19.40
N TRP A 416 -2.91 -11.92 -19.03
CA TRP A 416 -1.70 -11.69 -18.25
C TRP A 416 -0.47 -11.36 -19.11
N THR A 417 0.36 -10.46 -18.62
CA THR A 417 1.72 -10.19 -19.15
C THR A 417 2.64 -9.85 -17.99
N PHE A 418 3.91 -10.26 -18.09
CA PHE A 418 4.90 -10.12 -17.01
C PHE A 418 6.13 -9.39 -17.52
N HIS A 419 6.55 -8.35 -16.79
CA HIS A 419 7.72 -7.54 -17.11
C HIS A 419 8.75 -7.70 -15.98
N PRO A 420 9.89 -8.35 -16.22
CA PRO A 420 10.92 -8.52 -15.19
C PRO A 420 11.43 -7.16 -14.69
N TYR A 421 11.51 -6.99 -13.38
CA TYR A 421 12.17 -5.83 -12.79
C TYR A 421 13.69 -5.89 -13.03
N PRO A 422 14.36 -4.73 -13.17
CA PRO A 422 15.80 -4.71 -13.31
C PRO A 422 16.49 -5.17 -12.03
N GLY A 423 17.70 -5.72 -12.19
CA GLY A 423 18.54 -6.16 -11.08
C GLY A 423 18.77 -7.67 -11.08
N PRO A 424 19.71 -8.13 -10.25
CA PRO A 424 20.01 -9.55 -10.13
C PRO A 424 18.86 -10.30 -9.44
N GLY A 425 18.68 -11.56 -9.79
CA GLY A 425 17.88 -12.49 -9.01
C GLY A 425 18.73 -13.46 -8.18
N PHE A 426 18.05 -14.41 -7.53
CA PHE A 426 18.69 -15.48 -6.79
C PHE A 426 19.36 -16.48 -7.72
N GLN A 427 20.58 -16.90 -7.36
CA GLN A 427 21.35 -17.90 -8.11
C GLN A 427 20.65 -19.27 -8.10
N GLY A 428 20.78 -20.02 -9.20
CA GLY A 428 20.36 -21.42 -9.28
C GLY A 428 18.88 -21.68 -9.60
N ILE A 429 18.07 -20.64 -9.84
CA ILE A 429 16.63 -20.80 -10.16
C ILE A 429 16.21 -20.19 -11.51
N GLY A 430 17.18 -20.00 -12.42
CA GLY A 430 16.95 -19.47 -13.77
C GLY A 430 16.89 -17.95 -13.84
N GLU A 431 16.26 -17.42 -14.89
CA GLU A 431 16.06 -15.98 -15.07
C GLU A 431 15.01 -15.47 -14.08
N ASN A 432 15.42 -14.53 -13.23
CA ASN A 432 14.61 -13.96 -12.18
C ASN A 432 15.13 -12.58 -11.76
N SER A 433 14.32 -11.86 -11.00
CA SER A 433 14.72 -10.64 -10.29
C SER A 433 14.40 -10.79 -8.82
N ALA A 434 15.30 -10.34 -7.95
CA ALA A 434 15.06 -10.33 -6.51
C ALA A 434 14.26 -9.09 -6.06
N GLU A 435 13.96 -8.15 -6.97
CA GLU A 435 13.27 -6.90 -6.65
C GLU A 435 11.98 -7.17 -5.84
N SER A 436 11.78 -6.34 -4.81
CA SER A 436 10.69 -6.46 -3.84
C SER A 436 9.88 -5.17 -3.78
N SER A 437 9.16 -4.91 -4.86
CA SER A 437 8.24 -3.79 -4.99
C SER A 437 7.06 -3.92 -4.03
N TYR A 438 6.78 -2.85 -3.27
CA TYR A 438 5.66 -2.81 -2.32
C TYR A 438 4.34 -2.46 -3.02
N TYR A 439 4.36 -1.41 -3.86
CA TYR A 439 3.18 -0.88 -4.54
C TYR A 439 3.45 -0.59 -6.01
N THR A 440 2.38 -0.62 -6.79
CA THR A 440 2.35 -0.18 -8.19
C THR A 440 1.37 0.98 -8.29
N TRP A 441 1.70 1.98 -9.09
CA TRP A 441 0.92 3.19 -9.35
C TRP A 441 1.08 3.57 -10.82
N VAL A 442 0.01 4.05 -11.46
CA VAL A 442 0.03 4.44 -12.87
C VAL A 442 -0.02 5.97 -12.98
N ASP A 443 0.95 6.54 -13.69
CA ASP A 443 0.98 7.96 -14.04
C ASP A 443 -0.04 8.28 -15.14
N GLN A 444 -1.32 8.33 -14.78
CA GLN A 444 -2.41 8.58 -15.72
C GLN A 444 -2.34 9.96 -16.39
N HIS A 445 -1.64 10.93 -15.78
CA HIS A 445 -1.70 12.34 -16.16
C HIS A 445 -0.33 12.95 -16.49
N ASN A 446 0.68 12.11 -16.74
CA ASN A 446 2.03 12.55 -17.08
C ASN A 446 2.63 13.48 -16.01
N THR A 447 2.33 13.23 -14.74
CA THR A 447 2.82 14.00 -13.60
C THR A 447 4.34 13.95 -13.47
N PHE A 448 5.00 12.90 -13.97
CA PHE A 448 6.46 12.78 -13.94
C PHE A 448 7.15 13.36 -15.20
N GLY A 449 6.52 13.24 -16.37
CA GLY A 449 7.09 13.70 -17.65
C GLY A 449 7.45 12.60 -18.66
N LEU A 450 7.12 11.32 -18.39
CA LEU A 450 7.36 10.19 -19.31
C LEU A 450 6.21 9.92 -20.30
N GLY A 451 5.12 10.68 -20.19
CA GLY A 451 3.86 10.49 -20.92
C GLY A 451 2.73 10.07 -19.99
N GLU A 452 1.53 9.96 -20.54
CA GLU A 452 0.35 9.47 -19.82
C GLU A 452 0.31 7.94 -19.79
N ASP A 453 -0.40 7.40 -18.80
CA ASP A 453 -0.61 5.97 -18.56
C ASP A 453 0.71 5.18 -18.46
N VAL A 454 1.72 5.74 -17.77
CA VAL A 454 2.98 5.05 -17.52
C VAL A 454 2.87 4.26 -16.22
N PRO A 455 2.88 2.92 -16.24
CA PRO A 455 2.87 2.12 -15.03
C PRO A 455 4.23 2.19 -14.33
N MET A 456 4.18 2.36 -13.02
CA MET A 456 5.34 2.53 -12.16
C MET A 456 5.19 1.71 -10.88
N SER A 457 6.30 1.39 -10.24
CA SER A 457 6.29 0.68 -8.96
C SER A 457 7.34 1.23 -8.03
N THR A 458 7.16 1.03 -6.72
CA THR A 458 8.30 1.16 -5.81
C THR A 458 9.34 0.11 -6.19
N ALA A 459 10.62 0.44 -6.09
CA ALA A 459 11.73 -0.43 -6.46
C ALA A 459 12.70 -0.48 -5.28
N ASN A 460 12.26 -1.17 -4.22
CA ASN A 460 12.87 -1.09 -2.90
C ASN A 460 14.25 -1.75 -2.83
N LEU A 461 14.54 -2.73 -3.69
CA LEU A 461 15.90 -3.29 -3.80
C LEU A 461 16.75 -2.59 -4.87
N ASN A 462 16.18 -1.62 -5.58
CA ASN A 462 16.87 -0.68 -6.44
C ASN A 462 16.95 0.75 -5.84
N ASP A 463 16.60 0.91 -4.56
CA ASP A 463 16.65 2.17 -3.80
C ASP A 463 15.82 3.32 -4.41
N GLY A 464 14.59 3.06 -4.85
CA GLY A 464 13.80 4.11 -5.50
C GLY A 464 12.46 3.68 -6.07
N LEU A 465 12.14 4.21 -7.26
CA LEU A 465 10.98 3.85 -8.06
C LEU A 465 11.45 3.30 -9.43
N VAL A 466 10.55 2.63 -10.15
CA VAL A 466 10.80 2.17 -11.51
C VAL A 466 9.58 2.45 -12.39
N ALA A 467 9.81 2.97 -13.60
CA ALA A 467 8.76 3.17 -14.61
C ALA A 467 8.94 2.20 -15.78
N LEU A 468 7.86 1.64 -16.30
CA LEU A 468 7.88 0.87 -17.55
C LEU A 468 7.40 1.77 -18.71
N LYS A 469 8.32 2.12 -19.61
CA LYS A 469 8.03 2.94 -20.79
C LYS A 469 8.58 2.26 -22.03
N ASP A 470 7.71 2.06 -23.03
CA ASP A 470 8.06 1.48 -24.33
C ASP A 470 8.84 0.14 -24.20
N GLY A 471 8.40 -0.71 -23.26
CA GLY A 471 9.01 -2.00 -22.97
C GLY A 471 10.30 -1.96 -22.16
N LYS A 472 10.74 -0.78 -21.69
CA LYS A 472 11.98 -0.60 -20.91
C LYS A 472 11.68 -0.12 -19.50
N MET A 473 12.40 -0.69 -18.55
CA MET A 473 12.41 -0.24 -17.16
C MET A 473 13.35 0.97 -17.03
N ILE A 474 12.86 2.05 -16.45
CA ILE A 474 13.59 3.30 -16.16
C ILE A 474 13.68 3.42 -14.64
N LEU A 475 14.88 3.38 -14.09
CA LEU A 475 15.11 3.46 -12.65
C LEU A 475 15.21 4.92 -12.16
N LEU A 476 14.39 5.24 -11.15
CA LEU A 476 14.40 6.50 -10.41
C LEU A 476 15.03 6.24 -9.04
N ARG A 477 16.36 6.28 -8.98
CA ARG A 477 17.11 5.91 -7.78
C ARG A 477 17.40 7.11 -6.88
N VAL A 478 17.26 6.94 -5.57
CA VAL A 478 17.79 7.84 -4.55
C VAL A 478 19.26 7.47 -4.28
N PRO A 479 20.24 8.33 -4.61
CA PRO A 479 21.65 7.95 -4.56
C PRO A 479 22.27 7.96 -3.15
N TYR A 480 21.64 8.64 -2.17
CA TYR A 480 22.14 8.76 -0.80
C TYR A 480 21.01 9.12 0.18
N PRO A 481 20.97 8.61 1.43
CA PRO A 481 21.84 7.57 2.01
C PRO A 481 21.68 6.20 1.34
N LEU A 482 22.65 5.28 1.54
CA LEU A 482 22.52 3.89 1.07
C LEU A 482 21.26 3.24 1.68
N GLY A 483 20.33 2.85 0.81
CA GLY A 483 19.04 2.28 1.16
C GLY A 483 17.92 3.30 1.07
N PHE A 484 16.92 3.01 0.23
CA PHE A 484 15.66 3.74 0.21
C PHE A 484 14.51 2.77 -0.01
N TYR A 485 13.65 2.63 1.00
CA TYR A 485 12.45 1.80 0.93
C TYR A 485 11.22 2.69 0.78
N ALA A 486 10.39 2.50 -0.23
CA ALA A 486 9.12 3.19 -0.40
C ALA A 486 7.93 2.22 -0.29
N LYS A 487 6.81 2.73 0.23
CA LYS A 487 5.53 2.00 0.31
C LYS A 487 4.45 2.55 -0.59
N GLY A 488 4.48 3.83 -0.87
CA GLY A 488 3.55 4.52 -1.75
C GLY A 488 4.25 5.73 -2.32
N PHE A 489 3.68 6.27 -3.40
CA PHE A 489 4.14 7.49 -4.03
C PHE A 489 2.99 8.09 -4.82
N ASP A 490 3.09 9.38 -5.10
CA ASP A 490 2.02 10.15 -5.73
C ASP A 490 2.59 11.17 -6.72
N GLY A 491 1.78 11.57 -7.70
CA GLY A 491 2.15 12.50 -8.76
C GLY A 491 1.49 13.86 -8.58
N ARG A 492 2.24 14.95 -8.77
CA ARG A 492 1.69 16.31 -8.70
C ARG A 492 2.19 17.21 -9.82
N ILE A 493 1.28 18.00 -10.37
CA ILE A 493 1.56 19.07 -11.32
C ILE A 493 1.39 20.41 -10.57
N ASP A 494 2.50 20.96 -10.09
CA ASP A 494 2.54 22.30 -9.49
C ASP A 494 2.24 23.39 -10.53
N GLY A 495 2.73 23.23 -11.77
CA GLY A 495 2.60 24.25 -12.81
C GLY A 495 2.53 23.63 -14.20
N PRO A 496 1.34 23.55 -14.84
CA PRO A 496 1.19 22.93 -16.16
C PRO A 496 2.09 23.54 -17.25
N ASN A 497 2.37 24.84 -17.15
CA ASN A 497 3.19 25.61 -18.09
C ASN A 497 4.65 25.77 -17.65
N ALA A 498 5.04 25.25 -16.48
CA ALA A 498 6.40 25.37 -15.95
C ALA A 498 7.35 24.27 -16.46
N GLY A 499 6.95 23.53 -17.51
CA GLY A 499 7.71 22.42 -18.06
C GLY A 499 7.98 21.33 -17.01
N TRP A 500 9.20 20.79 -17.01
CA TRP A 500 9.60 19.74 -16.06
C TRP A 500 9.62 20.20 -14.60
N LYS A 501 9.85 21.50 -14.36
CA LYS A 501 9.90 22.07 -13.00
C LYS A 501 8.55 22.07 -12.30
N GLY A 502 7.48 22.17 -13.08
CA GLY A 502 6.11 22.12 -12.58
C GLY A 502 5.56 20.71 -12.37
N ARG A 503 6.37 19.67 -12.61
CA ARG A 503 6.00 18.26 -12.55
C ARG A 503 6.83 17.54 -11.49
N GLY A 504 6.34 16.44 -10.96
CA GLY A 504 7.12 15.60 -10.06
C GLY A 504 6.35 14.47 -9.41
N LEU A 505 7.11 13.45 -9.04
CA LEU A 505 6.65 12.37 -8.17
C LEU A 505 7.15 12.62 -6.76
N TRP A 506 6.32 12.28 -5.79
CA TRP A 506 6.59 12.46 -4.37
C TRP A 506 6.47 11.12 -3.66
N THR A 507 7.44 10.80 -2.81
CA THR A 507 7.44 9.58 -2.00
C THR A 507 8.17 9.84 -0.69
N THR A 508 8.01 8.96 0.30
CA THR A 508 8.78 8.98 1.53
C THR A 508 9.50 7.66 1.76
N SER A 509 10.56 7.69 2.56
CA SER A 509 11.12 6.47 3.13
C SER A 509 10.08 5.82 4.05
N GLY A 510 9.65 4.62 3.68
CA GLY A 510 8.73 3.71 4.35
C GLY A 510 9.40 2.76 5.36
N ASP A 511 10.66 3.04 5.74
CA ASP A 511 11.45 2.18 6.64
C ASP A 511 10.90 2.19 8.06
N ARG A 512 10.59 1.01 8.59
CA ARG A 512 10.10 0.87 9.98
C ARG A 512 11.15 1.23 11.03
N ALA A 513 12.43 1.28 10.65
CA ALA A 513 13.53 1.52 11.56
C ALA A 513 14.54 2.46 10.89
N PRO A 514 14.28 3.78 10.85
CA PRO A 514 15.11 4.73 10.10
C PRO A 514 16.58 4.74 10.57
N TRP A 515 16.84 4.38 11.82
CA TRP A 515 18.19 4.22 12.37
C TRP A 515 18.98 3.00 11.85
N LEU A 516 18.38 2.12 11.04
CA LEU A 516 19.08 1.02 10.38
C LEU A 516 19.70 1.41 9.04
N MET A 517 19.31 2.57 8.49
CA MET A 517 19.91 3.15 7.30
C MET A 517 21.32 3.71 7.58
N GLU A 518 22.01 4.10 6.53
CA GLU A 518 23.29 4.79 6.65
C GLU A 518 23.17 6.08 7.48
N GLY A 519 24.13 6.30 8.38
CA GLY A 519 24.10 7.36 9.38
C GLY A 519 23.51 6.96 10.74
N GLY A 520 22.79 5.83 10.83
CA GLY A 520 22.50 5.19 12.11
C GLY A 520 21.52 5.94 13.02
N LYS A 521 21.72 5.80 14.33
CA LYS A 521 20.84 6.39 15.37
C LYS A 521 20.76 7.90 15.20
N GLY A 522 19.54 8.45 15.20
CA GLY A 522 19.27 9.88 14.98
C GLY A 522 18.84 10.23 13.56
N LYS A 523 18.94 9.31 12.61
CA LYS A 523 18.36 9.49 11.27
C LYS A 523 16.84 9.53 11.30
N LYS A 524 16.29 10.48 10.54
CA LYS A 524 14.86 10.69 10.34
C LYS A 524 14.40 10.03 9.04
N PRO A 525 13.10 9.74 8.90
CA PRO A 525 12.50 9.51 7.59
C PRO A 525 12.79 10.66 6.62
N VAL A 526 12.79 10.35 5.33
CA VAL A 526 13.10 11.30 4.26
C VAL A 526 11.94 11.38 3.26
N ALA A 527 11.44 12.59 3.00
CA ALA A 527 10.59 12.87 1.85
C ALA A 527 11.45 13.10 0.61
N VAL A 528 10.99 12.64 -0.55
CA VAL A 528 11.72 12.68 -1.81
C VAL A 528 10.81 13.21 -2.91
N ARG A 529 11.35 14.15 -3.70
CA ARG A 529 10.78 14.59 -4.98
C ARG A 529 11.65 14.07 -6.11
N PHE A 530 11.04 13.39 -7.08
CA PHE A 530 11.67 13.09 -8.36
C PHE A 530 11.13 14.03 -9.44
N GLN A 531 12.01 14.57 -10.27
CA GLN A 531 11.66 15.32 -11.47
C GLN A 531 12.48 14.82 -12.65
N LEU A 532 11.91 14.93 -13.86
CA LEU A 532 12.56 14.52 -15.11
C LEU A 532 12.86 15.75 -15.98
N ARG A 533 14.12 16.17 -16.01
CA ARG A 533 14.55 17.24 -16.93
C ARG A 533 14.60 16.73 -18.39
N PRO A 534 14.48 17.60 -19.40
CA PRO A 534 14.56 17.17 -20.80
C PRO A 534 15.96 16.65 -21.18
N ASP A 535 17.02 17.23 -20.60
CA ASP A 535 18.41 16.84 -20.85
C ASP A 535 19.34 17.16 -19.66
N PRO A 536 20.58 16.62 -19.62
CA PRO A 536 21.46 16.78 -18.47
C PRO A 536 21.92 18.19 -18.09
N LEU A 537 21.64 19.21 -18.91
CA LEU A 537 22.10 20.58 -18.75
C LEU A 537 20.95 21.58 -18.48
N ALA A 538 19.70 21.12 -18.54
CA ALA A 538 18.53 21.93 -18.21
C ALA A 538 18.52 22.33 -16.71
N HIS A 539 18.26 23.61 -16.44
CA HIS A 539 18.28 24.24 -15.10
C HIS A 539 16.99 24.96 -14.77
#